data_AF-A0AA43S2K5-F1
#
_entry.id   AF-A0AA43S2K5-F1
#
_cell.length_a   1.000
_cell.length_b   1.000
_cell.length_c   1.000
_cell.angle_alpha   90.00
_cell.angle_beta   90.00
_cell.angle_gamma   90.00
#
_symmetry.space_group_name_H-M   'P 1'
#
loop_
_entity.id
_entity.type
_entity.pdbx_description
1 polymer ?
#
loop_
_entity_poly.entity_id
_entity_poly.type
_entity_poly.pdbx_seq_one_letter_code
_entity_poly.pdbx_strand_id
1 'polypeptide(L)'
;MNKEIYLKLISSALAKLALEVELRNCISLFDINIIAEDFYKEFLKLVYGYNLINLNIIEKNMSAIDLADQVSRIAIQVTSDNSSTKIIDTIVKFNDKKLHTQYDRLIFLMLIKKKKYTTTFDTSGLFSFSKDTDIIDHFDMMQHIKEKDTEDLKRISEFLDRELSVKVKETTRKQASEVETVIALIEYLSNHKKVTAKKEETVTDPEDKINRRFKEYSDFLKGLYIELVSLYGEAVKQANDILGLDDVKILVIRLYLRDISNQFLEKTGGNPREALELLASFFEAQMGASGFEFDRMAIKYYLISETIKCNVFPNIVGEKVGVIS
;
A
#
# COMPACT_ATOMS: atom_id res chain seq x y z
N MET A 1 -3.75 29.77 4.71
CA MET A 1 -4.55 28.53 4.66
C MET A 1 -3.98 27.49 3.70
N ASN A 2 -3.73 27.79 2.42
CA ASN A 2 -3.24 26.76 1.46
C ASN A 2 -1.83 26.22 1.76
N LYS A 3 -0.90 27.07 2.22
CA LYS A 3 0.47 26.65 2.55
C LYS A 3 0.52 25.52 3.59
N GLU A 4 -0.30 25.63 4.62
CA GLU A 4 -0.38 24.65 5.72
C GLU A 4 -0.90 23.29 5.23
N ILE A 5 -1.88 23.30 4.32
CA ILE A 5 -2.45 22.07 3.74
C ILE A 5 -1.36 21.30 2.99
N TYR A 6 -0.62 21.97 2.10
CA TYR A 6 0.44 21.31 1.34
C TYR A 6 1.57 20.79 2.23
N LEU A 7 1.98 21.56 3.26
CA LEU A 7 2.99 21.10 4.20
C LEU A 7 2.55 19.84 4.96
N LYS A 8 1.28 19.76 5.37
CA LYS A 8 0.71 18.56 6.00
C LYS A 8 0.72 17.36 5.05
N LEU A 9 0.29 17.54 3.80
CA LEU A 9 0.30 16.49 2.78
C LEU A 9 1.71 15.96 2.51
N ILE A 10 2.67 16.87 2.27
CA ILE A 10 4.07 16.52 2.04
C ILE A 10 4.65 15.76 3.24
N SER A 11 4.42 16.27 4.47
CA SER A 11 4.93 15.62 5.67
C SER A 11 4.41 14.19 5.85
N SER A 12 3.12 13.98 5.55
CA SER A 12 2.49 12.66 5.64
C SER A 12 3.01 11.71 4.56
N ALA A 13 3.22 12.18 3.34
CA ALA A 13 3.76 11.39 2.25
C ALA A 13 5.21 10.93 2.54
N LEU A 14 6.07 11.86 2.98
CA LEU A 14 7.46 11.54 3.33
C LEU A 14 7.56 10.59 4.53
N ALA A 15 6.71 10.77 5.55
CA ALA A 15 6.68 9.87 6.70
C ALA A 15 6.26 8.45 6.32
N LYS A 16 5.25 8.29 5.45
CA LYS A 16 4.82 7.00 4.93
C LYS A 16 5.94 6.31 4.15
N LEU A 17 6.59 7.02 3.23
CA LEU A 17 7.69 6.48 2.43
C LEU A 17 8.85 6.00 3.31
N ALA A 18 9.28 6.82 4.28
CA ALA A 18 10.37 6.45 5.18
C ALA A 18 10.04 5.19 6.00
N LEU A 19 8.82 5.12 6.56
CA LEU A 19 8.37 3.94 7.31
C LEU A 19 8.26 2.69 6.43
N GLU A 20 7.77 2.84 5.20
CA GLU A 20 7.67 1.73 4.25
C GLU A 20 9.06 1.15 3.91
N VAL A 21 10.05 2.02 3.68
CA VAL A 21 11.44 1.59 3.46
C VAL A 21 11.98 0.85 4.69
N GLU A 22 11.75 1.36 5.90
CA GLU A 22 12.16 0.70 7.14
C GLU A 22 11.53 -0.69 7.28
N LEU A 23 10.22 -0.81 7.08
CA LEU A 23 9.50 -2.08 7.17
C LEU A 23 9.96 -3.11 6.13
N ARG A 24 10.17 -2.69 4.87
CA ARG A 24 10.65 -3.56 3.80
C ARG A 24 12.07 -4.06 4.05
N ASN A 25 12.96 -3.21 4.56
CA ASN A 25 14.32 -3.61 4.93
C ASN A 25 14.33 -4.65 6.05
N CYS A 26 13.41 -4.55 7.03
CA CYS A 26 13.28 -5.54 8.11
C CYS A 26 12.95 -6.95 7.61
N ILE A 27 12.31 -7.07 6.44
CA ILE A 27 11.97 -8.35 5.80
C ILE A 27 12.87 -8.66 4.59
N SER A 28 14.02 -7.99 4.48
CA SER A 28 15.02 -8.16 3.41
C SER A 28 14.52 -7.88 1.97
N LEU A 29 13.52 -7.00 1.81
CA LEU A 29 13.04 -6.54 0.50
C LEU A 29 13.71 -5.21 0.10
N PHE A 30 14.85 -5.29 -0.59
CA PHE A 30 15.67 -4.12 -0.93
C PHE A 30 15.35 -3.47 -2.29
N ASP A 31 14.41 -4.02 -3.07
CA ASP A 31 14.05 -3.52 -4.41
C ASP A 31 13.58 -2.05 -4.40
N ILE A 32 13.07 -1.58 -3.25
CA ILE A 32 12.64 -0.19 -3.06
C ILE A 32 13.80 0.80 -3.23
N ASN A 33 15.03 0.42 -2.89
CA ASN A 33 16.18 1.32 -2.96
C ASN A 33 16.54 1.68 -4.41
N ILE A 34 16.40 0.73 -5.34
CA ILE A 34 16.66 0.96 -6.78
C ILE A 34 15.57 1.83 -7.39
N ILE A 35 14.29 1.54 -7.06
CA ILE A 35 13.15 2.33 -7.52
C ILE A 35 13.20 3.76 -6.94
N ALA A 36 13.73 3.91 -5.73
CA ALA A 36 13.83 5.21 -5.06
C ALA A 36 14.74 6.19 -5.81
N GLU A 37 15.77 5.74 -6.52
CA GLU A 37 16.69 6.63 -7.23
C GLU A 37 15.99 7.51 -8.27
N ASP A 38 15.17 6.91 -9.14
CA ASP A 38 14.44 7.65 -10.17
C ASP A 38 13.39 8.60 -9.57
N PHE A 39 12.75 8.18 -8.48
CA PHE A 39 11.87 9.04 -7.71
C PHE A 39 12.63 10.25 -7.12
N TYR A 40 13.76 10.01 -6.44
CA TYR A 40 14.53 11.06 -5.78
C TYR A 40 15.23 11.99 -6.75
N LYS A 41 15.58 11.52 -7.96
CA LYS A 41 16.07 12.37 -9.05
C LYS A 41 15.10 13.52 -9.34
N GLU A 42 13.83 13.20 -9.59
CA GLU A 42 12.80 14.22 -9.86
C GLU A 42 12.38 14.97 -8.59
N PHE A 43 12.33 14.30 -7.43
CA PHE A 43 11.98 14.94 -6.17
C PHE A 43 12.99 16.02 -5.76
N LEU A 44 14.29 15.70 -5.80
CA LEU A 44 15.36 16.63 -5.44
C LEU A 44 15.48 17.80 -6.44
N LYS A 45 15.08 17.59 -7.70
CA LYS A 45 14.91 18.69 -8.65
C LYS A 45 13.85 19.69 -8.18
N LEU A 46 12.72 19.24 -7.66
CA LEU A 46 11.68 20.12 -7.12
C LEU A 46 12.10 20.79 -5.80
N VAL A 47 12.81 20.06 -4.93
CA VAL A 47 13.23 20.57 -3.62
C VAL A 47 14.39 21.55 -3.74
N TYR A 48 15.45 21.19 -4.47
CA TYR A 48 16.72 21.92 -4.50
C TYR A 48 17.07 22.54 -5.86
N GLY A 49 16.33 22.21 -6.92
CA GLY A 49 16.63 22.69 -8.28
C GLY A 49 17.74 21.92 -8.99
N TYR A 50 18.16 20.75 -8.46
CA TYR A 50 19.21 19.95 -9.07
C TYR A 50 18.79 19.34 -10.41
N ASN A 51 19.74 19.21 -11.34
CA ASN A 51 19.54 18.55 -12.62
C ASN A 51 20.21 17.17 -12.64
N LEU A 52 19.65 16.26 -11.83
CA LEU A 52 20.21 14.94 -11.58
C LEU A 52 19.96 13.96 -12.74
N ILE A 53 20.95 13.12 -13.02
CA ILE A 53 20.84 11.93 -13.86
C ILE A 53 21.02 10.67 -13.00
N ASN A 54 20.26 9.61 -13.31
CA ASN A 54 20.45 8.30 -12.67
C ASN A 54 21.58 7.55 -13.38
N LEU A 55 22.63 7.22 -12.63
CA LEU A 55 23.86 6.60 -13.13
C LEU A 55 23.72 5.10 -13.36
N ASN A 56 22.77 4.44 -12.70
CA ASN A 56 22.49 3.02 -12.94
C ASN A 56 21.98 2.72 -14.36
N ILE A 57 21.45 3.73 -15.05
CA ILE A 57 21.03 3.64 -16.47
C ILE A 57 22.23 3.69 -17.43
N ILE A 58 23.35 4.29 -17.00
CA ILE A 58 24.51 4.58 -17.84
C ILE A 58 25.66 3.60 -17.58
N GLU A 59 25.95 3.30 -16.31
CA GLU A 59 27.00 2.37 -15.90
C GLU A 59 26.57 1.59 -14.65
N LYS A 60 26.11 0.35 -14.86
CA LYS A 60 25.54 -0.56 -13.85
C LYS A 60 26.46 -0.90 -12.64
N ASN A 61 27.72 -0.46 -12.65
CA ASN A 61 28.75 -0.83 -11.66
C ASN A 61 29.44 0.37 -10.98
N MET A 62 28.89 1.59 -11.08
CA MET A 62 29.35 2.74 -10.28
C MET A 62 28.86 2.64 -8.81
N SER A 63 29.30 1.60 -8.09
CA SER A 63 28.92 1.26 -6.70
C SER A 63 29.04 2.38 -5.63
N ALA A 64 29.54 3.57 -5.96
CA ALA A 64 29.82 4.64 -5.00
C ALA A 64 28.83 5.81 -5.06
N ILE A 65 28.06 5.97 -6.15
CA ILE A 65 27.10 7.06 -6.34
C ILE A 65 25.97 6.59 -7.25
N ASP A 66 24.75 7.06 -6.99
CA ASP A 66 23.56 6.63 -7.74
C ASP A 66 23.02 7.74 -8.64
N LEU A 67 23.06 9.00 -8.17
CA LEU A 67 22.63 10.18 -8.91
C LEU A 67 23.78 11.18 -9.06
N ALA A 68 23.79 11.96 -10.14
CA ALA A 68 24.74 13.06 -10.32
C ALA A 68 24.17 14.23 -11.09
N ASP A 69 24.62 15.44 -10.77
CA ASP A 69 24.38 16.66 -11.54
C ASP A 69 25.73 17.15 -12.08
N GLN A 70 25.89 17.10 -13.40
CA GLN A 70 27.12 17.50 -14.09
C GLN A 70 27.36 19.01 -14.06
N VAL A 71 26.28 19.81 -14.05
CA VAL A 71 26.36 21.27 -14.08
C VAL A 71 26.74 21.78 -12.70
N SER A 72 26.04 21.29 -11.68
CA SER A 72 26.32 21.64 -10.28
C SER A 72 27.53 20.89 -9.72
N ARG A 73 28.06 19.91 -10.45
CA ARG A 73 29.18 19.02 -10.07
C ARG A 73 28.93 18.35 -8.71
N ILE A 74 27.72 17.83 -8.50
CA ILE A 74 27.31 17.14 -7.27
C ILE A 74 27.05 15.67 -7.58
N ALA A 75 27.48 14.79 -6.68
CA ALA A 75 27.09 13.39 -6.70
C ALA A 75 26.27 13.03 -5.45
N ILE A 76 25.35 12.09 -5.59
CA ILE A 76 24.45 11.65 -4.51
C ILE A 76 24.46 10.13 -4.42
N GLN A 77 24.70 9.61 -3.22
CA GLN A 77 24.44 8.22 -2.86
C GLN A 77 23.10 8.16 -2.12
N VAL A 78 22.14 7.42 -2.68
CA VAL A 78 20.86 7.08 -2.08
C VAL A 78 21.04 5.77 -1.29
N THR A 79 20.63 5.74 -0.02
CA THR A 79 20.82 4.54 0.82
C THR A 79 19.85 4.50 2.00
N SER A 80 19.43 3.30 2.39
CA SER A 80 18.77 3.05 3.67
C SER A 80 19.74 2.58 4.77
N ASP A 81 20.97 2.21 4.42
CA ASP A 81 22.02 1.90 5.39
C ASP A 81 22.64 3.20 5.91
N ASN A 82 22.29 3.51 7.16
CA ASN A 82 22.75 4.70 7.87
C ASN A 82 24.00 4.46 8.74
N SER A 83 24.72 3.35 8.56
CA SER A 83 25.95 3.07 9.30
C SER A 83 27.11 3.99 8.90
N SER A 84 27.98 4.34 9.86
CA SER A 84 29.21 5.09 9.55
C SER A 84 30.12 4.31 8.58
N THR A 85 30.14 2.98 8.69
CA THR A 85 30.92 2.11 7.81
C THR A 85 30.51 2.27 6.35
N LYS A 86 29.20 2.24 6.06
CA LYS A 86 28.68 2.47 4.70
C LYS A 86 29.13 3.81 4.12
N ILE A 87 29.10 4.88 4.92
CA ILE A 87 29.53 6.22 4.50
C ILE A 87 31.03 6.23 4.20
N ILE A 88 31.85 5.68 5.11
CA ILE A 88 33.32 5.59 4.94
C ILE A 88 33.66 4.80 3.67
N ASP A 89 33.09 3.61 3.51
CA ASP A 89 33.34 2.75 2.35
C ASP A 89 32.96 3.45 1.04
N THR A 90 31.89 4.24 1.06
CA THR A 90 31.46 5.01 -0.12
C THR A 90 32.44 6.13 -0.44
N ILE A 91 32.94 6.86 0.56
CA ILE A 91 33.97 7.90 0.38
C ILE A 91 35.27 7.30 -0.18
N VAL A 92 35.71 6.16 0.36
CA VAL A 92 36.90 5.44 -0.13
C VAL A 92 36.70 5.07 -1.61
N LYS A 93 35.58 4.45 -1.96
CA LYS A 93 35.27 4.09 -3.35
C LYS A 93 35.18 5.32 -4.27
N PHE A 94 34.64 6.43 -3.78
CA PHE A 94 34.56 7.69 -4.53
C PHE A 94 35.95 8.25 -4.87
N ASN A 95 36.87 8.16 -3.92
CA ASN A 95 38.28 8.55 -4.09
C ASN A 95 39.04 7.58 -5.01
N ASP A 96 38.92 6.27 -4.79
CA ASP A 96 39.59 5.23 -5.58
C ASP A 96 39.21 5.32 -7.08
N LYS A 97 37.95 5.61 -7.35
CA LYS A 97 37.43 5.82 -8.70
C LYS A 97 37.69 7.22 -9.26
N LYS A 98 38.35 8.10 -8.50
CA LYS A 98 38.66 9.49 -8.87
C LYS A 98 37.43 10.31 -9.27
N LEU A 99 36.27 10.01 -8.70
CA LEU A 99 35.01 10.70 -9.02
C LEU A 99 35.02 12.16 -8.57
N HIS A 100 35.85 12.49 -7.58
CA HIS A 100 36.13 13.85 -7.14
C HIS A 100 36.67 14.78 -8.25
N THR A 101 37.16 14.24 -9.37
CA THR A 101 37.58 15.04 -10.53
C THR A 101 36.38 15.61 -11.30
N GLN A 102 35.24 14.93 -11.23
CA GLN A 102 34.01 15.30 -11.92
C GLN A 102 33.02 16.01 -10.98
N TYR A 103 33.00 15.62 -9.71
CA TYR A 103 32.07 16.15 -8.72
C TYR A 103 32.81 16.67 -7.49
N ASP A 104 32.49 17.90 -7.08
CA ASP A 104 33.18 18.61 -6.01
C ASP A 104 32.56 18.33 -4.62
N ARG A 105 31.38 17.71 -4.60
CA ARG A 105 30.59 17.43 -3.40
C ARG A 105 29.87 16.07 -3.52
N LEU A 106 29.92 15.29 -2.44
CA LEU A 106 29.21 14.01 -2.31
C LEU A 106 28.14 14.13 -1.22
N ILE A 107 26.88 13.87 -1.57
CA ILE A 107 25.74 13.91 -0.66
C ILE A 107 25.24 12.48 -0.41
N PHE A 108 24.96 12.14 0.84
CA PHE A 108 24.26 10.92 1.24
C PHE A 108 22.80 11.25 1.51
N LEU A 109 21.91 10.73 0.67
CA LEU A 109 20.48 10.79 0.85
C LEU A 109 20.01 9.53 1.60
N MET A 110 19.68 9.72 2.87
CA MET A 110 19.16 8.66 3.72
C MET A 110 17.65 8.49 3.48
N LEU A 111 17.27 7.31 3.00
CA LEU A 111 15.87 6.92 2.78
C LEU A 111 15.09 6.74 4.08
N ILE A 112 15.82 6.50 5.16
CA ILE A 112 15.33 6.40 6.53
C ILE A 112 15.92 7.53 7.38
N LYS A 113 15.52 7.62 8.65
CA LYS A 113 16.08 8.64 9.54
C LYS A 113 17.60 8.47 9.70
N LYS A 114 18.35 9.56 9.53
CA LYS A 114 19.81 9.56 9.72
C LYS A 114 20.19 9.45 11.19
N LYS A 115 21.35 8.85 11.48
CA LYS A 115 21.91 8.80 12.84
C LYS A 115 22.58 10.12 13.20
N LYS A 116 22.80 10.34 14.50
CA LYS A 116 23.74 11.36 14.96
C LYS A 116 25.16 10.79 14.87
N TYR A 117 25.94 11.26 13.91
CA TYR A 117 27.29 10.76 13.67
C TYR A 117 28.33 11.48 14.52
N THR A 118 29.00 10.76 15.41
CA THR A 118 30.20 11.23 16.11
C THR A 118 31.48 10.95 15.33
N THR A 119 31.44 9.99 14.40
CA THR A 119 32.54 9.63 13.50
C THR A 119 32.99 10.81 12.65
N THR A 120 34.30 10.90 12.43
CA THR A 120 34.92 11.80 11.44
C THR A 120 35.03 11.06 10.11
N PHE A 121 34.65 11.72 9.03
CA PHE A 121 34.69 11.17 7.69
C PHE A 121 35.83 11.86 6.92
N ASP A 122 36.90 11.12 6.63
CA ASP A 122 38.08 11.65 5.94
C ASP A 122 37.89 11.55 4.42
N THR A 123 37.85 12.71 3.74
CA THR A 123 37.81 12.78 2.27
C THR A 123 39.18 12.84 1.62
N SER A 124 40.25 12.80 2.43
CA SER A 124 41.64 13.06 2.04
C SER A 124 41.85 14.46 1.44
N GLY A 125 40.92 15.39 1.70
CA GLY A 125 40.93 16.75 1.14
C GLY A 125 40.63 16.81 -0.35
N LEU A 126 40.13 15.73 -0.97
CA LEU A 126 39.91 15.64 -2.41
C LEU A 126 38.60 16.30 -2.88
N PHE A 127 37.62 16.42 -2.00
CA PHE A 127 36.31 17.03 -2.26
C PHE A 127 35.70 17.60 -0.98
N SER A 128 34.68 18.46 -1.13
CA SER A 128 33.98 19.08 -0.01
C SER A 128 32.96 18.11 0.60
N PHE A 129 33.04 17.92 1.92
CA PHE A 129 32.10 17.10 2.66
C PHE A 129 31.92 17.61 4.10
N SER A 130 30.67 17.75 4.52
CA SER A 130 30.26 18.07 5.87
C SER A 130 29.10 17.17 6.25
N LYS A 131 29.28 16.34 7.29
CA LYS A 131 28.23 15.44 7.78
C LYS A 131 26.92 16.14 8.18
N ASP A 132 26.98 17.43 8.49
CA ASP A 132 25.82 18.22 8.91
C ASP A 132 24.97 18.67 7.71
N THR A 133 25.58 18.87 6.54
CA THR A 133 24.89 19.38 5.34
C THR A 133 24.84 18.37 4.18
N ASP A 134 25.68 17.33 4.23
CA ASP A 134 25.87 16.34 3.16
C ASP A 134 25.39 14.95 3.55
N ILE A 135 24.89 14.76 4.77
CA ILE A 135 24.07 13.60 5.11
C ILE A 135 22.69 14.13 5.40
N ILE A 136 21.76 13.90 4.48
CA ILE A 136 20.41 14.46 4.52
C ILE A 136 19.38 13.34 4.62
N ASP A 137 18.33 13.56 5.40
CA ASP A 137 17.15 12.72 5.44
C ASP A 137 15.87 13.53 5.16
N HIS A 138 14.71 12.88 5.33
CA HIS A 138 13.41 13.52 5.12
C HIS A 138 13.10 14.67 6.09
N PHE A 139 13.70 14.70 7.29
CA PHE A 139 13.55 15.84 8.19
C PHE A 139 14.31 17.06 7.68
N ASP A 140 15.54 16.86 7.19
CA ASP A 140 16.34 17.95 6.60
C ASP A 140 15.64 18.52 5.36
N MET A 141 15.17 17.65 4.46
CA MET A 141 14.39 18.07 3.29
C MET A 141 13.15 18.88 3.68
N MET A 142 12.43 18.47 4.73
CA MET A 142 11.26 19.19 5.21
C MET A 142 11.59 20.61 5.71
N GLN A 143 12.79 20.82 6.28
CA GLN A 143 13.25 22.17 6.67
C GLN A 143 13.48 23.08 5.46
N HIS A 144 13.91 22.54 4.32
CA HIS A 144 14.01 23.32 3.08
C HIS A 144 12.65 23.53 2.42
N ILE A 145 11.79 22.51 2.42
CA ILE A 145 10.46 22.56 1.82
C ILE A 145 9.59 23.62 2.49
N LYS A 146 9.61 23.74 3.83
CA LYS A 146 8.76 24.72 4.56
C LYS A 146 8.99 26.18 4.13
N GLU A 147 10.18 26.49 3.64
CA GLU A 147 10.61 27.85 3.26
C GLU A 147 10.14 28.24 1.87
N LYS A 148 9.76 27.27 1.02
CA LYS A 148 9.27 27.50 -0.34
C LYS A 148 7.95 28.25 -0.38
N ASP A 149 7.65 28.86 -1.53
CA ASP A 149 6.39 29.52 -1.77
C ASP A 149 5.23 28.53 -1.95
N THR A 150 4.01 29.06 -2.07
CA THR A 150 2.80 28.21 -2.13
C THR A 150 2.72 27.41 -3.44
N GLU A 151 3.25 27.93 -4.55
CA GLU A 151 3.17 27.28 -5.86
C GLU A 151 4.18 26.12 -5.94
N ASP A 152 5.39 26.32 -5.42
CA ASP A 152 6.37 25.26 -5.26
C ASP A 152 5.86 24.15 -4.33
N LEU A 153 5.26 24.51 -3.20
CA LEU A 153 4.68 23.54 -2.27
C LEU A 153 3.55 22.73 -2.91
N LYS A 154 2.71 23.37 -3.72
CA LYS A 154 1.69 22.68 -4.49
C LYS A 154 2.31 21.67 -5.45
N ARG A 155 3.32 22.08 -6.23
CA ARG A 155 4.03 21.19 -7.19
C ARG A 155 4.68 19.99 -6.50
N ILE A 156 5.33 20.22 -5.36
CA ILE A 156 5.94 19.16 -4.56
C ILE A 156 4.86 18.20 -4.03
N SER A 157 3.76 18.73 -3.50
CA SER A 157 2.64 17.92 -3.02
C SER A 157 2.01 17.09 -4.14
N GLU A 158 1.78 17.66 -5.31
CA GLU A 158 1.22 16.96 -6.48
C GLU A 158 2.17 15.91 -7.06
N PHE A 159 3.48 16.18 -7.02
CA PHE A 159 4.50 15.20 -7.37
C PHE A 159 4.46 14.01 -6.42
N LEU A 160 4.51 14.26 -5.10
CA LEU A 160 4.49 13.20 -4.10
C LEU A 160 3.21 12.39 -4.17
N ASP A 161 2.06 13.04 -4.36
CA ASP A 161 0.79 12.36 -4.58
C ASP A 161 0.86 11.47 -5.83
N ARG A 162 1.31 11.99 -6.98
CA ARG A 162 1.39 11.18 -8.21
C ARG A 162 2.32 9.97 -8.09
N GLU A 163 3.47 10.13 -7.45
CA GLU A 163 4.50 9.08 -7.40
C GLU A 163 4.28 8.09 -6.24
N LEU A 164 3.79 8.54 -5.09
CA LEU A 164 3.65 7.72 -3.88
C LEU A 164 2.22 7.27 -3.61
N SER A 165 1.22 7.95 -4.17
CA SER A 165 -0.14 7.45 -4.14
C SER A 165 -0.23 6.29 -5.13
N VAL A 166 -0.07 5.08 -4.61
CA VAL A 166 -0.30 3.77 -5.26
C VAL A 166 -1.33 3.90 -6.39
N LYS A 167 -0.88 4.19 -7.62
CA LYS A 167 -1.74 4.51 -8.79
C LYS A 167 -3.17 4.95 -8.42
N VAL A 168 -3.31 6.04 -7.65
CA VAL A 168 -4.64 6.52 -7.19
C VAL A 168 -5.45 7.20 -8.31
N LYS A 169 -4.85 7.35 -9.49
CA LYS A 169 -5.59 7.70 -10.72
C LYS A 169 -6.41 6.55 -11.30
N GLU A 170 -6.11 5.29 -10.95
CA GLU A 170 -7.12 4.23 -11.08
C GLU A 170 -8.08 4.28 -9.91
N THR A 171 -7.65 4.64 -8.70
CA THR A 171 -8.49 4.59 -7.50
C THR A 171 -9.58 5.67 -7.43
N THR A 172 -9.53 6.83 -8.08
CA THR A 172 -10.74 7.71 -8.05
C THR A 172 -11.87 7.16 -8.93
N ARG A 173 -11.54 6.51 -10.05
CA ARG A 173 -12.51 5.81 -10.90
C ARG A 173 -12.86 4.43 -10.36
N LYS A 174 -11.88 3.72 -9.79
CA LYS A 174 -12.06 2.42 -9.14
C LYS A 174 -12.79 2.57 -7.80
N GLN A 175 -12.45 3.49 -6.90
CA GLN A 175 -13.16 3.76 -5.65
C GLN A 175 -14.59 4.26 -5.87
N ALA A 176 -14.84 5.04 -6.92
CA ALA A 176 -16.20 5.26 -7.40
C ALA A 176 -16.83 3.94 -7.87
N SER A 177 -16.18 3.17 -8.76
CA SER A 177 -16.71 1.88 -9.24
C SER A 177 -16.85 0.81 -8.16
N GLU A 178 -16.06 0.83 -7.09
CA GLU A 178 -16.00 -0.12 -5.98
C GLU A 178 -17.12 0.19 -5.00
N VAL A 179 -17.28 1.48 -4.66
CA VAL A 179 -18.44 1.96 -3.90
C VAL A 179 -19.72 1.67 -4.69
N GLU A 180 -19.76 2.00 -5.99
CA GLU A 180 -20.89 1.69 -6.87
C GLU A 180 -21.10 0.17 -7.02
N THR A 181 -20.04 -0.64 -7.09
CA THR A 181 -20.12 -2.11 -7.11
C THR A 181 -20.72 -2.63 -5.82
N VAL A 182 -20.27 -2.14 -4.67
CA VAL A 182 -20.80 -2.54 -3.37
C VAL A 182 -22.23 -2.05 -3.20
N ILE A 183 -22.57 -0.85 -3.67
CA ILE A 183 -23.94 -0.34 -3.69
C ILE A 183 -24.83 -1.26 -4.53
N ALA A 184 -24.44 -1.53 -5.79
CA ALA A 184 -25.18 -2.42 -6.68
C ALA A 184 -25.34 -3.82 -6.11
N LEU A 185 -24.29 -4.36 -5.47
CA LEU A 185 -24.32 -5.65 -4.80
C LEU A 185 -25.31 -5.63 -3.62
N ILE A 186 -25.26 -4.63 -2.74
CA ILE A 186 -26.17 -4.51 -1.60
C ILE A 186 -27.62 -4.27 -2.07
N GLU A 187 -27.84 -3.50 -3.11
CA GLU A 187 -29.15 -3.30 -3.72
C GLU A 187 -29.70 -4.61 -4.30
N TYR A 188 -28.88 -5.37 -5.02
CA TYR A 188 -29.25 -6.70 -5.49
C TYR A 188 -29.62 -7.63 -4.33
N LEU A 189 -28.77 -7.71 -3.31
CA LEU A 189 -28.97 -8.54 -2.12
C LEU A 189 -30.23 -8.15 -1.34
N SER A 190 -30.49 -6.85 -1.17
CA SER A 190 -31.63 -6.34 -0.41
C SER A 190 -32.96 -6.44 -1.17
N ASN A 191 -32.93 -6.43 -2.50
CA ASN A 191 -34.13 -6.61 -3.34
C ASN A 191 -34.49 -8.09 -3.56
N HIS A 192 -33.56 -9.01 -3.32
CA HIS A 192 -33.79 -10.45 -3.46
C HIS A 192 -34.40 -11.07 -2.21
N LYS A 193 -35.67 -10.70 -1.96
CA LYS A 193 -36.55 -11.34 -0.97
C LYS A 193 -36.91 -12.76 -1.41
N LYS A 194 -36.01 -13.73 -1.21
CA LYS A 194 -36.39 -15.15 -1.19
C LYS A 194 -36.46 -15.66 0.24
N VAL A 195 -37.66 -15.56 0.79
CA VAL A 195 -38.08 -16.22 2.03
C VAL A 195 -38.30 -17.71 1.72
N THR A 196 -37.22 -18.49 1.59
CA THR A 196 -37.32 -19.96 1.50
C THR A 196 -36.15 -20.70 2.18
N ALA A 197 -35.16 -20.01 2.75
CA ALA A 197 -34.15 -20.69 3.54
C ALA A 197 -34.80 -21.33 4.77
N LYS A 198 -34.55 -22.62 5.01
CA LYS A 198 -34.88 -23.27 6.29
C LYS A 198 -34.36 -22.36 7.40
N LYS A 199 -35.20 -22.07 8.41
CA LYS A 199 -34.78 -21.35 9.62
C LYS A 199 -33.88 -22.26 10.44
N GLU A 200 -32.68 -22.52 9.95
CA GLU A 200 -31.63 -23.14 10.74
C GLU A 200 -31.10 -22.05 11.69
N GLU A 201 -31.06 -22.37 12.98
CA GLU A 201 -30.48 -21.48 13.96
C GLU A 201 -28.98 -21.35 13.68
N THR A 202 -28.50 -20.12 13.58
CA THR A 202 -27.09 -19.82 13.29
C THR A 202 -26.44 -19.10 14.46
N VAL A 203 -25.18 -19.38 14.74
CA VAL A 203 -24.38 -18.66 15.72
C VAL A 203 -23.32 -17.78 15.04
N THR A 204 -23.09 -16.58 15.59
CA THR A 204 -22.01 -15.70 15.13
C THR A 204 -20.76 -15.98 15.96
N ASP A 205 -19.90 -16.88 15.48
CA ASP A 205 -18.62 -17.20 16.10
C ASP A 205 -17.50 -17.24 15.03
N PRO A 206 -16.84 -16.09 14.79
CA PRO A 206 -15.79 -15.99 13.78
C PRO A 206 -14.57 -16.87 14.10
N GLU A 207 -14.25 -17.03 15.38
CA GLU A 207 -13.09 -17.81 15.84
C GLU A 207 -13.32 -19.29 15.55
N ASP A 208 -14.48 -19.83 15.94
CA ASP A 208 -14.88 -21.20 15.62
C ASP A 208 -14.93 -21.43 14.10
N LYS A 209 -15.47 -20.47 13.34
CA LYS A 209 -15.56 -20.59 11.89
C LYS A 209 -14.18 -20.69 11.25
N ILE A 210 -13.32 -19.69 11.49
CA ILE A 210 -12.09 -19.55 10.73
C ILE A 210 -11.03 -20.51 11.24
N ASN A 211 -10.88 -20.62 12.56
CA ASN A 211 -9.76 -21.35 13.17
C ASN A 211 -10.10 -22.81 13.50
N ARG A 212 -11.39 -23.17 13.61
CA ARG A 212 -11.81 -24.57 13.79
C ARG A 212 -12.45 -25.17 12.54
N ARG A 213 -13.57 -24.64 12.03
CA ARG A 213 -14.34 -25.22 10.92
C ARG A 213 -13.57 -25.18 9.60
N PHE A 214 -12.93 -24.06 9.28
CA PHE A 214 -12.13 -23.88 8.06
C PHE A 214 -10.63 -23.82 8.37
N LYS A 215 -10.17 -24.57 9.38
CA LYS A 215 -8.79 -24.54 9.86
C LYS A 215 -7.75 -24.66 8.74
N GLU A 216 -7.94 -25.59 7.82
CA GLU A 216 -7.03 -25.83 6.68
C GLU A 216 -6.95 -24.65 5.70
N TYR A 217 -7.96 -23.77 5.69
CA TYR A 217 -8.06 -22.59 4.84
C TYR A 217 -7.89 -21.29 5.62
N SER A 218 -7.59 -21.36 6.92
CA SER A 218 -7.58 -20.20 7.82
C SER A 218 -6.56 -19.14 7.39
N ASP A 219 -5.36 -19.56 6.99
CA ASP A 219 -4.31 -18.66 6.48
C ASP A 219 -4.76 -17.96 5.18
N PHE A 220 -5.40 -18.70 4.27
CA PHE A 220 -5.95 -18.14 3.04
C PHE A 220 -7.03 -17.10 3.33
N LEU A 221 -8.00 -17.42 4.20
CA LEU A 221 -9.13 -16.54 4.51
C LEU A 221 -8.65 -15.25 5.23
N LYS A 222 -7.72 -15.37 6.18
CA LYS A 222 -7.12 -14.23 6.88
C LYS A 222 -6.24 -13.40 5.95
N GLY A 223 -5.40 -14.03 5.16
CA GLY A 223 -4.55 -13.36 4.17
C GLY A 223 -5.37 -12.56 3.18
N LEU A 224 -6.40 -13.20 2.57
CA LEU A 224 -7.31 -12.55 1.64
C LEU A 224 -8.02 -11.35 2.28
N TYR A 225 -8.45 -11.45 3.54
CA TYR A 225 -9.05 -10.32 4.25
C TYR A 225 -8.05 -9.18 4.48
N ILE A 226 -6.85 -9.49 4.96
CA ILE A 226 -5.81 -8.49 5.28
C ILE A 226 -5.33 -7.76 4.01
N GLU A 227 -5.15 -8.50 2.92
CA GLU A 227 -4.77 -7.93 1.62
C GLU A 227 -5.83 -6.94 1.12
N LEU A 228 -7.10 -7.33 1.20
CA LEU A 228 -8.19 -6.55 0.61
C LEU A 228 -8.76 -5.45 1.50
N VAL A 229 -8.68 -5.57 2.84
CA VAL A 229 -9.25 -4.56 3.76
C VAL A 229 -8.61 -3.19 3.61
N SER A 230 -7.31 -3.14 3.33
CA SER A 230 -6.59 -1.89 3.11
C SER A 230 -7.00 -1.16 1.83
N LEU A 231 -7.57 -1.89 0.87
CA LEU A 231 -7.98 -1.36 -0.43
C LEU A 231 -9.47 -1.06 -0.48
N TYR A 232 -10.32 -1.97 0.02
CA TYR A 232 -11.77 -1.94 -0.20
C TYR A 232 -12.58 -1.68 1.08
N GLY A 233 -11.94 -1.65 2.26
CA GLY A 233 -12.60 -1.43 3.55
C GLY A 233 -13.36 -0.12 3.61
N GLU A 234 -12.78 0.95 3.06
CA GLU A 234 -13.42 2.26 3.01
C GLU A 234 -14.62 2.28 2.06
N ALA A 235 -14.51 1.64 0.88
CA ALA A 235 -15.58 1.59 -0.11
C ALA A 235 -16.84 0.90 0.45
N VAL A 236 -16.68 -0.21 1.17
CA VAL A 236 -17.80 -0.90 1.82
C VAL A 236 -18.43 -0.03 2.91
N LYS A 237 -17.62 0.70 3.68
CA LYS A 237 -18.14 1.62 4.71
C LYS A 237 -18.98 2.73 4.07
N GLN A 238 -18.44 3.40 3.05
CA GLN A 238 -19.16 4.47 2.33
C GLN A 238 -20.46 3.97 1.70
N ALA A 239 -20.46 2.80 1.05
CA ALA A 239 -21.66 2.21 0.46
C ALA A 239 -22.77 1.95 1.51
N ASN A 240 -22.41 1.42 2.68
CA ASN A 240 -23.36 1.21 3.76
C ASN A 240 -23.93 2.52 4.31
N ASP A 241 -23.09 3.56 4.45
CA ASP A 241 -23.49 4.89 4.91
C ASP A 241 -24.46 5.56 3.90
N ILE A 242 -24.18 5.43 2.60
CA ILE A 242 -25.03 5.96 1.51
C ILE A 242 -26.40 5.28 1.47
N LEU A 243 -26.42 3.95 1.59
CA LEU A 243 -27.66 3.17 1.45
C LEU A 243 -28.59 3.24 2.66
N GLY A 244 -28.08 3.67 3.82
CA GLY A 244 -28.87 3.84 5.04
C GLY A 244 -29.71 2.60 5.37
N LEU A 245 -29.06 1.43 5.45
CA LEU A 245 -29.75 0.15 5.61
C LEU A 245 -30.50 0.07 6.95
N ASP A 246 -31.80 -0.22 6.90
CA ASP A 246 -32.60 -0.55 8.07
C ASP A 246 -32.44 -2.02 8.50
N ASP A 247 -32.90 -2.36 9.71
CA ASP A 247 -32.79 -3.71 10.28
C ASP A 247 -33.42 -4.79 9.38
N VAL A 248 -34.47 -4.44 8.64
CA VAL A 248 -35.18 -5.37 7.74
C VAL A 248 -34.31 -5.69 6.53
N LYS A 249 -33.70 -4.67 5.90
CA LYS A 249 -32.79 -4.85 4.76
C LYS A 249 -31.54 -5.63 5.17
N ILE A 250 -30.96 -5.33 6.33
CA ILE A 250 -29.81 -6.07 6.88
C ILE A 250 -30.16 -7.55 7.06
N LEU A 251 -31.36 -7.84 7.58
CA LEU A 251 -31.83 -9.21 7.74
C LEU A 251 -32.02 -9.92 6.39
N VAL A 252 -32.59 -9.25 5.39
CA VAL A 252 -32.78 -9.82 4.04
C VAL A 252 -31.44 -10.18 3.40
N ILE A 253 -30.48 -9.24 3.43
CA ILE A 253 -29.12 -9.45 2.90
C ILE A 253 -28.47 -10.66 3.58
N ARG A 254 -28.54 -10.72 4.92
CA ARG A 254 -27.99 -11.83 5.70
C ARG A 254 -28.61 -13.17 5.30
N LEU A 255 -29.93 -13.26 5.22
CA LEU A 255 -30.62 -14.51 4.88
C LEU A 255 -30.27 -14.98 3.47
N TYR A 256 -30.21 -14.05 2.51
CA TYR A 256 -29.86 -14.37 1.14
C TYR A 256 -28.41 -14.87 1.03
N LEU A 257 -27.45 -14.16 1.63
CA LEU A 257 -26.03 -14.55 1.62
C LEU A 257 -25.82 -15.94 2.23
N ARG A 258 -26.53 -16.26 3.32
CA ARG A 258 -26.45 -17.58 3.97
C ARG A 258 -26.92 -18.70 3.06
N ASP A 259 -28.09 -18.54 2.44
CA ASP A 259 -28.68 -19.52 1.54
C ASP A 259 -27.77 -19.80 0.33
N ILE A 260 -27.41 -18.74 -0.39
CA ILE A 260 -26.62 -18.87 -1.62
C ILE A 260 -25.18 -19.34 -1.35
N SER A 261 -24.55 -18.88 -0.26
CA SER A 261 -23.21 -19.34 0.09
C SER A 261 -23.17 -20.81 0.50
N ASN A 262 -24.17 -21.31 1.24
CA ASN A 262 -24.25 -22.73 1.57
C ASN A 262 -24.43 -23.60 0.31
N GLN A 263 -25.25 -23.18 -0.65
CA GLN A 263 -25.40 -23.90 -1.92
C GLN A 263 -24.08 -24.02 -2.69
N PHE A 264 -23.24 -22.96 -2.69
CA PHE A 264 -21.92 -23.03 -3.30
C PHE A 264 -20.92 -23.85 -2.48
N LEU A 265 -20.98 -23.78 -1.16
CA LEU A 265 -20.14 -24.59 -0.28
C LEU A 265 -20.43 -26.10 -0.42
N GLU A 266 -21.68 -26.49 -0.53
CA GLU A 266 -22.08 -27.87 -0.80
C GLU A 266 -21.57 -28.36 -2.16
N LYS A 267 -21.68 -27.51 -3.20
CA LYS A 267 -21.19 -27.83 -4.55
C LYS A 267 -19.68 -28.05 -4.62
N THR A 268 -18.91 -27.42 -3.74
CA THR A 268 -17.45 -27.56 -3.69
C THR A 268 -16.99 -28.57 -2.63
N GLY A 269 -17.90 -29.39 -2.11
CA GLY A 269 -17.57 -30.41 -1.11
C GLY A 269 -17.05 -29.83 0.21
N GLY A 270 -17.47 -28.61 0.57
CA GLY A 270 -17.03 -27.93 1.79
C GLY A 270 -15.78 -27.08 1.64
N ASN A 271 -15.22 -26.91 0.43
CA ASN A 271 -14.05 -26.07 0.19
C ASN A 271 -14.44 -24.57 0.15
N PRO A 272 -14.08 -23.76 1.18
CA PRO A 272 -14.49 -22.36 1.25
C PRO A 272 -13.76 -21.47 0.24
N ARG A 273 -12.55 -21.86 -0.20
CA ARG A 273 -11.78 -21.10 -1.19
C ARG A 273 -12.46 -21.17 -2.56
N GLU A 274 -12.79 -22.38 -3.00
CA GLU A 274 -13.51 -22.58 -4.27
C GLU A 274 -14.93 -22.01 -4.20
N ALA A 275 -15.62 -22.18 -3.06
CA ALA A 275 -16.96 -21.64 -2.88
C ALA A 275 -16.99 -20.12 -2.96
N LEU A 276 -15.99 -19.42 -2.38
CA LEU A 276 -15.86 -17.97 -2.49
C LEU A 276 -15.60 -17.51 -3.93
N GLU A 277 -14.77 -18.22 -4.70
CA GLU A 277 -14.54 -17.90 -6.11
C GLU A 277 -15.80 -18.07 -6.96
N LEU A 278 -16.56 -19.14 -6.74
CA LEU A 278 -17.83 -19.37 -7.43
C LEU A 278 -18.88 -18.32 -7.04
N LEU A 279 -18.93 -17.95 -5.75
CA LEU A 279 -19.84 -16.94 -5.24
C LEU A 279 -19.52 -15.55 -5.82
N ALA A 280 -18.23 -15.18 -5.88
CA ALA A 280 -17.79 -13.94 -6.51
C ALA A 280 -18.16 -13.92 -8.01
N SER A 281 -17.90 -15.01 -8.73
CA SER A 281 -18.21 -15.14 -10.16
C SER A 281 -19.73 -15.11 -10.42
N PHE A 282 -20.54 -15.64 -9.50
CA PHE A 282 -21.99 -15.55 -9.55
C PHE A 282 -22.46 -14.10 -9.48
N PHE A 283 -22.01 -13.32 -8.50
CA PHE A 283 -22.41 -11.91 -8.36
C PHE A 283 -21.87 -11.05 -9.51
N GLU A 284 -20.66 -11.33 -9.98
CA GLU A 284 -20.10 -10.74 -11.20
C GLU A 284 -21.01 -10.95 -12.41
N ALA A 285 -21.52 -12.17 -12.63
CA ALA A 285 -22.45 -12.45 -13.71
C ALA A 285 -23.82 -11.76 -13.54
N GLN A 286 -24.33 -11.65 -12.31
CA GLN A 286 -25.60 -10.95 -12.04
C GLN A 286 -25.48 -9.44 -12.30
N MET A 287 -24.33 -8.84 -11.99
CA MET A 287 -24.08 -7.42 -12.21
C MET A 287 -23.67 -7.10 -13.65
N GLY A 288 -22.96 -8.00 -14.33
CA GLY A 288 -22.56 -7.82 -15.73
C GLY A 288 -23.73 -7.78 -16.72
N ALA A 289 -24.92 -8.27 -16.33
CA ALA A 289 -26.12 -8.24 -17.15
C ALA A 289 -26.69 -6.82 -17.37
N SER A 290 -26.27 -5.82 -16.59
CA SER A 290 -26.77 -4.43 -16.67
C SER A 290 -25.85 -3.45 -17.42
N GLY A 291 -24.71 -3.90 -17.98
CA GLY A 291 -23.75 -3.05 -18.70
C GLY A 291 -22.93 -2.12 -17.79
N PHE A 292 -22.96 -2.37 -16.48
CA PHE A 292 -22.25 -1.64 -15.44
C PHE A 292 -20.79 -2.10 -15.34
N GLU A 293 -19.82 -1.17 -15.26
CA GLU A 293 -18.42 -1.50 -14.96
C GLU A 293 -18.26 -1.77 -13.45
N PHE A 294 -17.79 -2.96 -13.06
CA PHE A 294 -17.65 -3.34 -11.65
C PHE A 294 -16.23 -3.80 -11.30
N ASP A 295 -15.87 -3.67 -10.02
CA ASP A 295 -14.62 -4.22 -9.47
C ASP A 295 -14.87 -5.59 -8.82
N ARG A 296 -14.39 -6.65 -9.46
CA ARG A 296 -14.49 -8.04 -8.96
C ARG A 296 -13.85 -8.21 -7.58
N MET A 297 -12.78 -7.50 -7.26
CA MET A 297 -12.12 -7.60 -5.96
C MET A 297 -12.93 -6.92 -4.85
N ALA A 298 -13.72 -5.89 -5.17
CA ALA A 298 -14.67 -5.31 -4.22
C ALA A 298 -15.76 -6.32 -3.80
N ILE A 299 -16.26 -7.12 -4.75
CA ILE A 299 -17.17 -8.24 -4.47
C ILE A 299 -16.49 -9.25 -3.53
N LYS A 300 -15.26 -9.66 -3.87
CA LYS A 300 -14.51 -10.62 -3.04
C LYS A 300 -14.29 -10.10 -1.63
N TYR A 301 -13.92 -8.82 -1.49
CA TYR A 301 -13.77 -8.19 -0.19
C TYR A 301 -15.07 -8.19 0.61
N TYR A 302 -16.19 -7.82 -0.01
CA TYR A 302 -17.50 -7.85 0.64
C TYR A 302 -17.80 -9.26 1.16
N LEU A 303 -17.64 -10.30 0.32
CA LEU A 303 -17.92 -11.68 0.69
C LEU A 303 -17.00 -12.22 1.80
N ILE A 304 -15.70 -11.93 1.77
CA ILE A 304 -14.79 -12.36 2.86
C ILE A 304 -15.10 -11.63 4.17
N SER A 305 -15.47 -10.34 4.11
CA SER A 305 -15.91 -9.60 5.29
C SER A 305 -17.19 -10.19 5.91
N GLU A 306 -18.14 -10.61 5.07
CA GLU A 306 -19.39 -11.27 5.50
C GLU A 306 -19.16 -12.72 5.95
N THR A 307 -18.08 -13.37 5.48
CA THR A 307 -17.65 -14.68 5.98
C THR A 307 -17.20 -14.58 7.44
N ILE A 308 -16.39 -13.58 7.77
CA ILE A 308 -15.93 -13.30 9.14
C ILE A 308 -17.13 -12.96 10.04
N LYS A 309 -18.12 -12.21 9.54
CA LYS A 309 -19.36 -11.89 10.29
C LYS A 309 -20.37 -13.05 10.37
N CYS A 310 -20.04 -14.21 9.82
CA CYS A 310 -20.91 -15.36 9.74
C CYS A 310 -22.24 -15.20 8.99
N ASN A 311 -22.24 -14.30 8.00
CA ASN A 311 -23.33 -14.16 7.03
C ASN A 311 -23.06 -14.94 5.73
N VAL A 312 -21.80 -15.21 5.41
CA VAL A 312 -21.39 -16.19 4.39
C VAL A 312 -20.87 -17.46 5.09
N PHE A 313 -21.31 -18.63 4.62
CA PHE A 313 -21.08 -19.95 5.24
C PHE A 313 -21.47 -19.99 6.73
N PRO A 314 -22.70 -19.65 7.13
CA PRO A 314 -23.09 -19.52 8.54
C PRO A 314 -22.72 -20.75 9.37
N ASN A 315 -22.37 -20.54 10.65
CA ASN A 315 -22.24 -21.66 11.58
C ASN A 315 -23.64 -22.07 12.04
N ILE A 316 -24.03 -23.32 11.75
CA ILE A 316 -25.30 -23.88 12.16
C ILE A 316 -25.18 -24.37 13.60
N VAL A 317 -26.15 -24.04 14.45
CA VAL A 317 -26.18 -24.49 15.85
C VAL A 317 -26.28 -26.02 15.88
N GLY A 318 -25.34 -26.66 16.58
CA GLY A 318 -25.29 -28.13 16.73
C GLY A 318 -24.47 -28.86 15.67
N GLU A 319 -23.95 -28.17 14.65
CA GLU A 319 -23.09 -28.77 13.61
C GLU A 319 -21.64 -28.96 14.14
N LYS A 320 -21.40 -30.02 14.90
CA LYS A 320 -20.05 -30.55 15.11
C LYS A 320 -19.68 -31.40 13.90
N VAL A 321 -19.15 -30.77 12.84
CA VAL A 321 -18.57 -31.50 11.72
C VAL A 321 -17.45 -32.40 12.26
N GLY A 322 -17.56 -33.69 11.95
CA GLY A 322 -16.83 -34.78 12.58
C GLY A 322 -15.31 -34.65 12.51
N VAL A 323 -14.68 -35.19 13.54
CA VAL A 323 -13.26 -35.55 13.54
C VAL A 323 -13.04 -36.47 12.33
N ILE A 324 -12.35 -35.97 11.31
CA ILE A 324 -11.81 -36.85 10.27
C ILE A 324 -10.66 -37.59 10.94
N SER A 325 -10.90 -38.88 11.15
CA SER A 325 -10.00 -39.90 11.70
C SER A 325 -8.74 -40.10 10.87
#